data_AF-A0A3B0VEJ4-F1
#
_entry.id   AF-A0A3B0VEJ4-F1
#
_cell.length_a   1.000
_cell.length_b   1.000
_cell.length_c   1.000
_cell.angle_alpha   90.00
_cell.angle_beta   90.00
_cell.angle_gamma   90.00
#
_symmetry.space_group_name_H-M   'P 1'
#
loop_
_entity.id
_entity.type
_entity.pdbx_description
1 polymer ?
#
loop_
_entity_poly.entity_id
_entity_poly.type
_entity_poly.pdbx_seq_one_letter_code
_entity_poly.pdbx_strand_id
1 'polypeptide(L)'
;MTPKYQALLEKVHDIHDIGKALGVLGWDKETYMPKSGTKARVQQMTTLRRLSHAKFTSDDMGELIETAADELQDAAYESNEASLIRYLRRSYAEARQLPPEFVRRVSEVSGKAHPAWVEARENNDFAHFQPHLEQVVELVQEMASLYGYEDEKYDPLLDQFEHGMKTADVRAIFNAVKKELIPLREAIVERATAVSDSIVHQPFPIDKQKEFARYIADAAGYDLSRGHIGTVVHPFATSFSRDDARITTRWNPDFLNPALFGTLHESGHAMYEQGTHPDLARTPLARGTSSGIHESQSRMIENIVGRSLGFWQAHYPKLQSLFPKQLGNHDLTAFYRAINKVQPSFIRVEADELTYNFHIILRFELEQALLKGELIV
;
A
#
# COMPACT_ATOMS: atom_id res chain seq x y z
N MET A 1 28.86 9.86 18.42
CA MET A 1 28.74 9.17 17.13
C MET A 1 30.15 8.93 16.60
N THR A 2 30.35 7.81 15.95
CA THR A 2 31.64 7.15 15.78
C THR A 2 32.06 7.34 14.30
N PRO A 3 33.35 7.55 13.95
CA PRO A 3 33.69 8.11 12.62
C PRO A 3 33.20 7.29 11.43
N LYS A 4 33.18 5.95 11.53
CA LYS A 4 32.78 5.09 10.39
C LYS A 4 31.27 5.00 10.28
N TYR A 5 30.57 4.87 11.40
CA TYR A 5 29.11 4.94 11.42
C TYR A 5 28.59 6.28 10.86
N GLN A 6 29.28 7.39 11.17
CA GLN A 6 28.94 8.69 10.59
C GLN A 6 29.09 8.72 9.06
N ALA A 7 30.17 8.15 8.52
CA ALA A 7 30.40 8.06 7.08
C ALA A 7 29.34 7.17 6.38
N LEU A 8 28.92 6.08 7.03
CA LEU A 8 27.79 5.26 6.55
C LEU A 8 26.49 6.08 6.52
N LEU A 9 26.18 6.80 7.61
CA LEU A 9 24.98 7.62 7.70
C LEU A 9 24.89 8.67 6.60
N GLU A 10 26.00 9.32 6.25
CA GLU A 10 26.04 10.29 5.14
C GLU A 10 25.56 9.67 3.81
N LYS A 11 26.01 8.45 3.48
CA LYS A 11 25.54 7.74 2.27
C LYS A 11 24.09 7.28 2.40
N VAL A 12 23.68 6.81 3.57
CA VAL A 12 22.30 6.40 3.84
C VAL A 12 21.36 7.58 3.63
N HIS A 13 21.71 8.75 4.15
CA HIS A 13 20.96 9.98 4.00
C HIS A 13 20.83 10.41 2.53
N ASP A 14 21.93 10.39 1.77
CA ASP A 14 21.91 10.67 0.33
C ASP A 14 20.91 9.77 -0.42
N ILE A 15 20.99 8.47 -0.17
CA ILE A 15 20.14 7.46 -0.82
C ILE A 15 18.68 7.66 -0.41
N HIS A 16 18.43 7.91 0.87
CA HIS A 16 17.10 8.18 1.39
C HIS A 16 16.49 9.42 0.74
N ASP A 17 17.22 10.53 0.66
CA ASP A 17 16.76 11.78 0.07
C ASP A 17 16.43 11.62 -1.42
N ILE A 18 17.24 10.87 -2.18
CA ILE A 18 16.93 10.50 -3.57
C ILE A 18 15.61 9.70 -3.63
N GLY A 19 15.42 8.76 -2.72
CA GLY A 19 14.19 7.97 -2.60
C GLY A 19 12.96 8.84 -2.30
N LYS A 20 13.08 9.81 -1.40
CA LYS A 20 11.98 10.75 -1.08
C LYS A 20 11.69 11.69 -2.25
N ALA A 21 12.71 12.17 -2.97
CA ALA A 21 12.53 12.95 -4.19
C ALA A 21 11.82 12.15 -5.30
N LEU A 22 12.17 10.87 -5.47
CA LEU A 22 11.45 9.95 -6.34
C LEU A 22 9.97 9.80 -5.94
N GLY A 23 9.70 9.75 -4.63
CA GLY A 23 8.34 9.77 -4.09
C GLY A 23 7.55 11.00 -4.56
N VAL A 24 8.13 12.20 -4.45
CA VAL A 24 7.48 13.45 -4.88
C VAL A 24 7.18 13.43 -6.38
N LEU A 25 8.13 12.98 -7.20
CA LEU A 25 7.94 12.83 -8.64
C LEU A 25 6.83 11.83 -8.98
N GLY A 26 6.71 10.75 -8.20
CA GLY A 26 5.63 9.76 -8.31
C GLY A 26 4.28 10.36 -7.95
N TRP A 27 4.19 11.06 -6.82
CA TRP A 27 2.96 11.72 -6.39
C TRP A 27 2.48 12.75 -7.42
N ASP A 28 3.37 13.60 -7.92
CA ASP A 28 3.00 14.62 -8.92
C ASP A 28 2.52 13.99 -10.23
N LYS A 29 3.15 12.88 -10.64
CA LYS A 29 2.77 12.11 -11.84
C LYS A 29 1.31 11.66 -11.78
N GLU A 30 0.85 11.23 -10.60
CA GLU A 30 -0.51 10.71 -10.41
C GLU A 30 -1.56 11.80 -10.14
N THR A 31 -1.15 13.03 -9.82
CA THR A 31 -2.07 14.07 -9.30
C THR A 31 -2.18 15.31 -10.20
N TYR A 32 -1.07 16.04 -10.41
CA TYR A 32 -1.09 17.35 -11.08
C TYR A 32 -0.38 17.37 -12.43
N MET A 33 0.51 16.41 -12.70
CA MET A 33 1.37 16.42 -13.87
C MET A 33 0.55 16.42 -15.18
N PRO A 34 0.85 17.31 -16.15
CA PRO A 34 0.25 17.25 -17.48
C PRO A 34 0.58 15.93 -18.18
N LYS A 35 -0.42 15.35 -18.89
CA LYS A 35 -0.26 14.05 -19.59
C LYS A 35 0.95 14.01 -20.53
N SER A 36 1.21 15.10 -21.26
CA SER A 36 2.35 15.21 -22.20
C SER A 36 3.73 15.18 -21.50
N GLY A 37 3.79 15.38 -20.18
CA GLY A 37 5.02 15.30 -19.38
C GLY A 37 5.50 13.88 -19.09
N THR A 38 4.68 12.85 -19.36
CA THR A 38 4.93 11.45 -18.96
C THR A 38 6.31 10.95 -19.38
N LYS A 39 6.72 11.16 -20.64
CA LYS A 39 8.01 10.67 -21.15
C LYS A 39 9.19 11.25 -20.37
N ALA A 40 9.20 12.57 -20.15
CA ALA A 40 10.26 13.24 -19.42
C ALA A 40 10.27 12.82 -17.94
N ARG A 41 9.09 12.69 -17.31
CA ARG A 41 8.96 12.20 -15.93
C ARG A 41 9.53 10.81 -15.75
N VAL A 42 9.23 9.89 -16.68
CA VAL A 42 9.80 8.54 -16.65
C VAL A 42 11.32 8.59 -16.75
N GLN A 43 11.90 9.40 -17.64
CA GLN A 43 13.37 9.55 -17.76
C GLN A 43 14.02 10.11 -16.48
N GLN A 44 13.41 11.11 -15.84
CA GLN A 44 13.87 11.66 -14.56
C GLN A 44 13.89 10.60 -13.47
N MET A 45 12.78 9.88 -13.29
CA MET A 45 12.66 8.83 -12.27
C MET A 45 13.61 7.66 -12.55
N THR A 46 13.78 7.25 -13.81
CA THR A 46 14.74 6.20 -14.19
C THR A 46 16.17 6.61 -13.87
N THR A 47 16.54 7.86 -14.13
CA THR A 47 17.88 8.38 -13.81
C THR A 47 18.15 8.34 -12.30
N LEU A 48 17.22 8.83 -11.49
CA LEU A 48 17.36 8.85 -10.03
C LEU A 48 17.38 7.44 -9.44
N ARG A 49 16.53 6.52 -9.91
CA ARG A 49 16.55 5.11 -9.49
C ARG A 49 17.90 4.45 -9.79
N ARG A 50 18.45 4.67 -10.99
CA ARG A 50 19.76 4.14 -11.37
C ARG A 50 20.88 4.66 -10.46
N LEU A 51 20.88 5.97 -10.18
CA LEU A 51 21.87 6.58 -9.28
C LEU A 51 21.75 6.06 -7.85
N SER A 52 20.53 5.95 -7.33
CA SER A 52 20.25 5.41 -6.00
C SER A 52 20.71 3.95 -5.89
N HIS A 53 20.34 3.12 -6.86
CA HIS A 53 20.71 1.70 -6.87
C HIS A 53 22.23 1.54 -6.96
N ALA A 54 22.91 2.22 -7.89
CA ALA A 54 24.36 2.13 -8.04
C ALA A 54 25.12 2.60 -6.79
N LYS A 55 24.62 3.62 -6.07
CA LYS A 55 25.18 4.03 -4.77
C LYS A 55 25.00 2.93 -3.74
N PHE A 56 23.79 2.41 -3.60
CA PHE A 56 23.47 1.41 -2.57
C PHE A 56 24.19 0.07 -2.78
N THR A 57 24.35 -0.39 -4.01
CA THR A 57 24.98 -1.68 -4.32
C THR A 57 26.49 -1.60 -4.57
N SER A 58 27.10 -0.44 -4.33
CA SER A 58 28.55 -0.26 -4.49
C SER A 58 29.35 -1.04 -3.44
N ASP A 59 30.55 -1.51 -3.80
CA ASP A 59 31.42 -2.22 -2.86
C ASP A 59 31.80 -1.36 -1.65
N ASP A 60 31.98 -0.05 -1.87
CA ASP A 60 32.21 0.96 -0.83
C ASP A 60 31.04 1.06 0.18
N MET A 61 29.79 0.94 -0.27
CA MET A 61 28.64 0.83 0.64
C MET A 61 28.74 -0.43 1.51
N GLY A 62 29.09 -1.57 0.90
CA GLY A 62 29.29 -2.83 1.63
C GLY A 62 30.39 -2.73 2.70
N GLU A 63 31.54 -2.16 2.35
CA GLU A 63 32.64 -1.94 3.30
C GLU A 63 32.22 -1.02 4.45
N LEU A 64 31.48 0.06 4.16
CA LEU A 64 30.97 0.96 5.20
C LEU A 64 29.96 0.28 6.14
N ILE A 65 29.07 -0.57 5.60
CA ILE A 65 28.13 -1.34 6.43
C ILE A 65 28.90 -2.24 7.40
N GLU A 66 29.86 -3.01 6.92
CA GLU A 66 30.60 -3.96 7.75
C GLU A 66 31.51 -3.25 8.77
N THR A 67 32.24 -2.23 8.34
CA THR A 67 33.15 -1.51 9.24
C THR A 67 32.42 -0.69 10.31
N ALA A 68 31.22 -0.16 10.01
CA ALA A 68 30.35 0.47 11.00
C ALA A 68 29.73 -0.55 11.96
N ALA A 69 29.43 -1.76 11.48
CA ALA A 69 28.94 -2.83 12.33
C ALA A 69 29.98 -3.30 13.35
N ASP A 70 31.25 -3.43 12.94
CA ASP A 70 32.35 -3.76 13.85
C ASP A 70 32.53 -2.69 14.94
N GLU A 71 32.39 -1.42 14.57
CA GLU A 71 32.46 -0.29 15.49
C GLU A 71 31.30 -0.26 16.50
N LEU A 72 30.16 -0.88 16.14
CA LEU A 72 28.94 -0.96 16.95
C LEU A 72 28.71 -2.35 17.57
N GLN A 73 29.73 -3.22 17.63
CA GLN A 73 29.57 -4.59 18.13
C GLN A 73 29.01 -4.68 19.56
N ASP A 74 29.30 -3.67 20.40
CA ASP A 74 28.86 -3.59 21.80
C ASP A 74 27.56 -2.77 21.96
N ALA A 75 26.98 -2.28 20.86
CA ALA A 75 25.72 -1.55 20.90
C ALA A 75 24.58 -2.49 21.33
N ALA A 76 23.64 -1.97 22.11
CA ALA A 76 22.45 -2.72 22.48
C ALA A 76 21.67 -3.15 21.23
N TYR A 77 21.20 -4.39 21.18
CA TYR A 77 20.50 -4.95 20.03
C TYR A 77 19.31 -4.09 19.57
N GLU A 78 18.58 -3.52 20.53
CA GLU A 78 17.40 -2.66 20.30
C GLU A 78 17.73 -1.19 20.00
N SER A 79 19.02 -0.83 19.91
CA SER A 79 19.40 0.53 19.52
C SER A 79 19.04 0.80 18.05
N ASN A 80 18.81 2.07 17.72
CA ASN A 80 18.54 2.50 16.34
C ASN A 80 19.73 2.16 15.42
N GLU A 81 20.95 2.32 15.94
CA GLU A 81 22.19 2.05 15.24
C GLU A 81 22.32 0.57 14.87
N ALA A 82 22.15 -0.33 15.85
CA ALA A 82 22.21 -1.78 15.60
C ALA A 82 21.09 -2.23 14.65
N SER A 83 19.89 -1.66 14.80
CA SER A 83 18.74 -1.95 13.92
C SER A 83 18.98 -1.50 12.48
N LEU A 84 19.59 -0.32 12.29
CA LEU A 84 19.93 0.20 10.97
C LEU A 84 20.96 -0.69 10.29
N ILE A 85 22.01 -1.12 11.00
CA ILE A 85 23.01 -2.05 10.46
C ILE A 85 22.37 -3.36 10.02
N ARG A 86 21.50 -3.97 10.84
CA ARG A 86 20.79 -5.21 10.47
C ARG A 86 19.96 -5.03 9.21
N TYR A 87 19.20 -3.93 9.13
CA TYR A 87 18.39 -3.60 7.95
C TYR A 87 19.27 -3.45 6.71
N LEU A 88 20.34 -2.64 6.79
CA LEU A 88 21.21 -2.34 5.65
C LEU A 88 21.95 -3.58 5.15
N ARG A 89 22.48 -4.42 6.05
CA ARG A 89 23.13 -5.70 5.67
C ARG A 89 22.20 -6.58 4.86
N ARG A 90 20.97 -6.79 5.35
CA ARG A 90 19.96 -7.60 4.67
C ARG A 90 19.60 -6.99 3.32
N SER A 91 19.19 -5.72 3.29
CA SER A 91 18.77 -5.05 2.06
C SER A 91 19.89 -4.95 1.03
N TYR A 92 21.15 -4.78 1.46
CA TYR A 92 22.31 -4.78 0.57
C TYR A 92 22.54 -6.15 -0.06
N ALA A 93 22.46 -7.23 0.72
CA ALA A 93 22.57 -8.59 0.21
C ALA A 93 21.47 -8.90 -0.82
N GLU A 94 20.21 -8.58 -0.50
CA GLU A 94 19.06 -8.74 -1.39
C GLU A 94 19.22 -7.95 -2.69
N ALA A 95 19.62 -6.67 -2.59
CA ALA A 95 19.78 -5.80 -3.76
C ALA A 95 20.89 -6.25 -4.72
N ARG A 96 21.85 -7.07 -4.26
CA ARG A 96 22.92 -7.64 -5.07
C ARG A 96 22.64 -9.06 -5.55
N GLN A 97 21.55 -9.67 -5.10
CA GLN A 97 21.24 -11.06 -5.40
C GLN A 97 20.76 -11.28 -6.83
N LEU A 98 20.04 -10.31 -7.39
CA LEU A 98 19.53 -10.39 -8.75
C LEU A 98 20.59 -9.94 -9.77
N PRO A 99 20.90 -10.76 -10.80
CA PRO A 99 21.84 -10.36 -11.85
C PRO A 99 21.38 -9.11 -12.62
N PRO A 100 22.30 -8.23 -13.05
CA PRO A 100 21.93 -7.02 -13.81
C PRO A 100 21.13 -7.31 -15.10
N GLU A 101 21.40 -8.45 -15.74
CA GLU A 101 20.69 -8.93 -16.91
C GLU A 101 19.20 -9.22 -16.59
N PHE A 102 18.95 -9.93 -15.48
CA PHE A 102 17.62 -10.25 -14.99
C PHE A 102 16.81 -8.98 -14.70
N VAL A 103 17.41 -8.02 -13.98
CA VAL A 103 16.77 -6.74 -13.65
C VAL A 103 16.38 -5.95 -14.92
N ARG A 104 17.23 -5.99 -15.96
CA ARG A 104 16.92 -5.38 -17.27
C ARG A 104 15.70 -6.06 -17.91
N ARG A 105 15.66 -7.39 -17.95
CA ARG A 105 14.52 -8.13 -18.52
C ARG A 105 13.21 -7.81 -17.79
N VAL A 106 13.22 -7.80 -16.45
CA VAL A 106 12.05 -7.39 -15.64
C VAL A 106 11.55 -6.01 -16.02
N SER A 107 12.46 -5.06 -16.20
CA SER A 107 12.12 -3.69 -16.58
C SER A 107 11.49 -3.61 -17.97
N GLU A 108 12.04 -4.35 -18.94
CA GLU A 108 11.55 -4.38 -20.32
C GLU A 108 10.18 -5.04 -20.44
N VAL A 109 9.98 -6.19 -19.77
CA VAL A 109 8.70 -6.91 -19.78
C VAL A 109 7.62 -6.11 -19.06
N SER A 110 7.90 -5.60 -17.85
CA SER A 110 6.93 -4.81 -17.09
C SER A 110 6.53 -3.52 -17.80
N GLY A 111 7.49 -2.87 -18.47
CA GLY A 111 7.25 -1.65 -19.25
C GLY A 111 6.32 -1.85 -20.45
N LYS A 112 6.24 -3.06 -21.00
CA LYS A 112 5.30 -3.44 -22.07
C LYS A 112 3.98 -3.98 -21.53
N ALA A 113 4.03 -4.78 -20.46
CA ALA A 113 2.88 -5.44 -19.88
C ALA A 113 1.86 -4.44 -19.30
N HIS A 114 2.31 -3.36 -18.64
CA HIS A 114 1.38 -2.42 -18.02
C HIS A 114 0.51 -1.64 -19.04
N PRO A 115 1.06 -1.03 -20.11
CA PRO A 115 0.23 -0.42 -21.16
C PRO A 115 -0.73 -1.43 -21.82
N ALA A 116 -0.26 -2.65 -22.12
CA ALA A 116 -1.10 -3.71 -22.70
C ALA A 116 -2.25 -4.10 -21.75
N TRP A 117 -2.00 -4.15 -20.44
CA TRP A 117 -3.03 -4.39 -19.43
C TRP A 117 -4.08 -3.27 -19.40
N VAL A 118 -3.66 -1.99 -19.47
CA VAL A 118 -4.60 -0.86 -19.49
C VAL A 118 -5.56 -0.99 -20.68
N GLU A 119 -5.00 -1.21 -21.87
CA GLU A 119 -5.79 -1.39 -23.10
C GLU A 119 -6.70 -2.62 -23.03
N ALA A 120 -6.16 -3.78 -22.63
CA ALA A 120 -6.91 -5.02 -22.48
C ALA A 120 -8.06 -4.89 -21.47
N ARG A 121 -7.84 -4.21 -20.35
CA ARG A 121 -8.86 -3.99 -19.33
C ARG A 121 -10.00 -3.12 -19.85
N GLU A 122 -9.68 -2.05 -20.57
CA GLU A 122 -10.69 -1.17 -21.19
C GLU A 122 -11.52 -1.91 -22.23
N ASN A 123 -10.91 -2.84 -22.97
CA ASN A 123 -11.54 -3.59 -24.06
C ASN A 123 -12.10 -4.97 -23.66
N ASN A 124 -11.97 -5.37 -22.38
CA ASN A 124 -12.30 -6.72 -21.90
C ASN A 124 -11.61 -7.84 -22.73
N ASP A 125 -10.33 -7.63 -23.08
CA ASP A 125 -9.57 -8.50 -23.98
C ASP A 125 -8.41 -9.19 -23.23
N PHE A 126 -8.72 -10.27 -22.52
CA PHE A 126 -7.69 -11.06 -21.84
C PHE A 126 -6.71 -11.70 -22.83
N ALA A 127 -7.16 -12.11 -24.02
CA ALA A 127 -6.30 -12.77 -25.01
C ALA A 127 -5.17 -11.85 -25.48
N HIS A 128 -5.42 -10.54 -25.60
CA HIS A 128 -4.37 -9.56 -25.84
C HIS A 128 -3.34 -9.49 -24.70
N PHE A 129 -3.78 -9.59 -23.45
CA PHE A 129 -2.89 -9.47 -22.28
C PHE A 129 -2.18 -10.77 -21.90
N GLN A 130 -2.76 -11.93 -22.20
CA GLN A 130 -2.24 -13.25 -21.88
C GLN A 130 -0.73 -13.42 -22.17
N PRO A 131 -0.21 -13.14 -23.40
CA PRO A 131 1.22 -13.33 -23.69
C PRO A 131 2.14 -12.39 -22.89
N HIS A 132 1.63 -11.26 -22.41
CA HIS A 132 2.37 -10.38 -21.51
C HIS A 132 2.39 -10.92 -20.08
N LEU A 133 1.26 -11.47 -19.61
CA LEU A 133 1.15 -12.06 -18.29
C LEU A 133 1.99 -13.34 -18.17
N GLU A 134 2.07 -14.16 -19.21
CA GLU A 134 2.97 -15.33 -19.29
C GLU A 134 4.42 -14.93 -19.03
N GLN A 135 4.94 -13.92 -19.75
CA GLN A 135 6.30 -13.42 -19.55
C GLN A 135 6.52 -12.87 -18.13
N VAL A 136 5.51 -12.22 -17.54
CA VAL A 136 5.59 -11.73 -16.15
C VAL A 136 5.68 -12.90 -15.17
N VAL A 137 4.84 -13.92 -15.32
CA VAL A 137 4.84 -15.10 -14.45
C VAL A 137 6.15 -15.87 -14.56
N GLU A 138 6.68 -16.06 -15.78
CA GLU A 138 7.98 -16.69 -16.01
C GLU A 138 9.12 -15.94 -15.28
N LEU A 139 9.13 -14.61 -15.37
CA LEU A 139 10.12 -13.79 -14.67
C LEU A 139 9.98 -13.87 -13.15
N VAL A 140 8.77 -13.90 -12.61
CA VAL A 140 8.55 -14.03 -11.15
C VAL A 140 8.96 -15.42 -10.67
N GLN A 141 8.72 -16.47 -11.47
CA GLN A 141 9.19 -17.82 -11.19
C GLN A 141 10.74 -17.89 -11.18
N GLU A 142 11.41 -17.24 -12.13
CA GLU A 142 12.87 -17.13 -12.15
C GLU A 142 13.38 -16.29 -10.96
N MET A 143 12.69 -15.21 -10.61
CA MET A 143 13.01 -14.35 -9.45
C MET A 143 13.05 -15.15 -8.14
N ALA A 144 12.03 -15.98 -7.91
CA ALA A 144 11.98 -16.85 -6.73
C ALA A 144 13.18 -17.81 -6.68
N SER A 145 13.58 -18.38 -7.82
CA SER A 145 14.76 -19.26 -7.91
C SER A 145 16.07 -18.51 -7.65
N LEU A 146 16.18 -17.25 -8.10
CA LEU A 146 17.36 -16.40 -7.86
C LEU A 146 17.48 -15.98 -6.39
N TYR A 147 16.37 -15.68 -5.74
CA TYR A 147 16.36 -15.44 -4.29
C TYR A 147 16.67 -16.69 -3.48
N GLY A 148 16.30 -17.87 -4.01
CA GLY A 148 16.42 -19.13 -3.29
C GLY A 148 15.36 -19.25 -2.20
N TYR A 149 15.04 -20.49 -1.83
CA TYR A 149 14.04 -20.79 -0.81
C TYR A 149 14.35 -22.14 -0.15
N GLU A 150 13.95 -22.27 1.12
CA GLU A 150 14.09 -23.52 1.88
C GLU A 150 12.82 -24.37 1.76
N ASP A 151 11.65 -23.78 2.02
CA ASP A 151 10.37 -24.49 2.10
C ASP A 151 9.55 -24.34 0.81
N GLU A 152 8.99 -23.15 0.56
CA GLU A 152 8.12 -22.90 -0.60
C GLU A 152 8.67 -21.79 -1.50
N LYS A 153 8.55 -21.98 -2.82
CA LYS A 153 8.99 -21.02 -3.85
C LYS A 153 8.36 -19.62 -3.72
N TYR A 154 7.21 -19.52 -3.05
CA TYR A 154 6.53 -18.25 -2.80
C TYR A 154 7.15 -17.45 -1.63
N ASP A 155 7.81 -18.12 -0.68
CA ASP A 155 8.37 -17.49 0.52
C ASP A 155 9.33 -16.33 0.24
N PRO A 156 10.34 -16.43 -0.63
CA PRO A 156 11.27 -15.32 -0.87
C PRO A 156 10.59 -14.12 -1.53
N LEU A 157 9.50 -14.33 -2.27
CA LEU A 157 8.71 -13.26 -2.87
C LEU A 157 7.84 -12.57 -1.82
N LEU A 158 7.27 -13.34 -0.90
CA LEU A 158 6.49 -12.83 0.23
C LEU A 158 7.35 -12.02 1.21
N ASP A 159 8.58 -12.48 1.47
CA ASP A 159 9.52 -11.83 2.40
C ASP A 159 9.85 -10.39 1.99
N GLN A 160 9.79 -10.08 0.69
CA GLN A 160 9.97 -8.71 0.17
C GLN A 160 8.89 -7.73 0.65
N PHE A 161 7.72 -8.24 1.06
CA PHE A 161 6.58 -7.44 1.51
C PHE A 161 6.32 -7.56 3.01
N GLU A 162 6.57 -8.74 3.57
CA GLU A 162 6.32 -9.09 4.97
C GLU A 162 7.47 -9.96 5.49
N HIS A 163 8.55 -9.32 5.94
CA HIS A 163 9.76 -10.02 6.35
C HIS A 163 9.50 -11.04 7.47
N GLY A 164 9.98 -12.27 7.26
CA GLY A 164 9.83 -13.41 8.15
C GLY A 164 8.53 -14.19 7.95
N MET A 165 7.58 -13.70 7.16
CA MET A 165 6.31 -14.41 6.91
C MET A 165 6.51 -15.58 5.94
N LYS A 166 5.96 -16.75 6.28
CA LYS A 166 5.98 -17.93 5.41
C LYS A 166 4.62 -18.18 4.74
N THR A 167 4.66 -18.81 3.58
CA THR A 167 3.47 -19.25 2.84
C THR A 167 2.59 -20.17 3.70
N ALA A 168 3.20 -21.02 4.52
CA ALA A 168 2.49 -21.89 5.45
C ALA A 168 1.71 -21.11 6.53
N ASP A 169 2.27 -20.02 7.05
CA ASP A 169 1.62 -19.16 8.04
C ASP A 169 0.42 -18.44 7.43
N VAL A 170 0.59 -17.85 6.24
CA VAL A 170 -0.50 -17.21 5.49
C VAL A 170 -1.62 -18.21 5.21
N ARG A 171 -1.27 -19.43 4.78
CA ARG A 171 -2.25 -20.51 4.54
C ARG A 171 -3.01 -20.88 5.82
N ALA A 172 -2.33 -20.96 6.96
CA ALA A 172 -2.96 -21.24 8.24
C ALA A 172 -3.95 -20.13 8.65
N ILE A 173 -3.54 -18.86 8.52
CA ILE A 173 -4.40 -17.69 8.76
C ILE A 173 -5.64 -17.74 7.87
N PHE A 174 -5.47 -17.95 6.56
CA PHE A 174 -6.58 -18.00 5.62
C PHE A 174 -7.52 -19.17 5.87
N ASN A 175 -7.03 -20.33 6.27
CA ASN A 175 -7.89 -21.45 6.63
C ASN A 175 -8.73 -21.15 7.88
N ALA A 176 -8.14 -20.49 8.89
CA ALA A 176 -8.87 -20.04 10.08
C ALA A 176 -9.94 -18.99 9.72
N VAL A 177 -9.59 -18.00 8.88
CA VAL A 177 -10.51 -16.97 8.41
C VAL A 177 -11.66 -17.57 7.59
N LYS A 178 -11.38 -18.47 6.63
CA LYS A 178 -12.41 -19.15 5.83
C LYS A 178 -13.41 -19.89 6.71
N LYS A 179 -12.91 -20.62 7.72
CA LYS A 179 -13.74 -21.43 8.62
C LYS A 179 -14.81 -20.59 9.33
N GLU A 180 -14.47 -19.37 9.74
CA GLU A 180 -15.39 -18.50 10.48
C GLU A 180 -16.22 -17.59 9.57
N LEU A 181 -15.62 -17.04 8.49
CA LEU A 181 -16.29 -16.07 7.64
C LEU A 181 -17.29 -16.70 6.66
N ILE A 182 -17.11 -17.95 6.22
CA ILE A 182 -18.05 -18.60 5.29
C ILE A 182 -19.44 -18.75 5.95
N PRO A 183 -19.58 -19.34 7.15
CA PRO A 183 -20.88 -19.43 7.81
C PRO A 183 -21.51 -18.05 8.10
N LEU A 184 -20.69 -17.07 8.51
CA LEU A 184 -21.18 -15.70 8.75
C LEU A 184 -21.70 -15.05 7.46
N ARG A 185 -21.00 -15.22 6.34
CA ARG A 185 -21.44 -14.76 5.03
C ARG A 185 -22.79 -15.37 4.66
N GLU A 186 -22.95 -16.68 4.85
CA GLU A 186 -24.19 -17.40 4.54
C GLU A 186 -25.37 -16.86 5.37
N ALA A 187 -25.18 -16.70 6.68
CA ALA A 187 -26.19 -16.15 7.57
C ALA A 187 -26.60 -14.70 7.21
N ILE A 188 -25.66 -13.90 6.70
CA ILE A 188 -25.95 -12.53 6.24
C ILE A 188 -26.67 -12.55 4.89
N VAL A 189 -26.26 -13.39 3.96
CA VAL A 189 -26.88 -13.51 2.62
C VAL A 189 -28.33 -13.98 2.73
N GLU A 190 -28.66 -14.87 3.67
CA GLU A 190 -30.04 -15.25 3.98
C GLU A 190 -30.92 -14.06 4.38
N ARG A 191 -30.30 -12.97 4.83
CA ARG A 191 -30.94 -11.72 5.26
C ARG A 191 -30.52 -10.53 4.40
N ALA A 192 -30.08 -10.75 3.16
CA ALA A 192 -29.49 -9.71 2.32
C ALA A 192 -30.41 -8.49 2.08
N THR A 193 -31.72 -8.67 2.19
CA THR A 193 -32.72 -7.59 2.04
C THR A 193 -32.96 -6.78 3.32
N ALA A 194 -32.35 -7.15 4.45
CA ALA A 194 -32.55 -6.49 5.74
C ALA A 194 -31.89 -5.10 5.85
N VAL A 195 -30.91 -4.80 4.97
CA VAL A 195 -30.17 -3.54 4.96
C VAL A 195 -30.09 -3.00 3.55
N SER A 196 -30.49 -1.74 3.37
CA SER A 196 -30.29 -0.97 2.14
C SER A 196 -29.17 0.04 2.35
N ASP A 197 -28.29 0.17 1.36
CA ASP A 197 -27.27 1.22 1.26
C ASP A 197 -27.70 2.37 0.35
N SER A 198 -28.97 2.42 -0.09
CA SER A 198 -29.47 3.49 -0.98
C SER A 198 -29.26 4.91 -0.43
N ILE A 199 -29.17 5.08 0.89
CA ILE A 199 -28.83 6.36 1.53
C ILE A 199 -27.46 6.90 1.11
N VAL A 200 -26.48 6.05 0.78
CA VAL A 200 -25.15 6.47 0.31
C VAL A 200 -25.02 6.49 -1.22
N HIS A 201 -26.03 5.99 -1.95
CA HIS A 201 -26.13 6.03 -3.41
C HIS A 201 -27.11 7.12 -3.87
N GLN A 202 -26.66 8.36 -3.78
CA GLN A 202 -27.42 9.56 -4.14
C GLN A 202 -26.46 10.61 -4.71
N PRO A 203 -26.96 11.68 -5.36
CA PRO A 203 -26.10 12.79 -5.76
C PRO A 203 -25.47 13.50 -4.55
N PHE A 204 -24.17 13.36 -4.34
CA PHE A 204 -23.35 14.04 -3.33
C PHE A 204 -22.39 15.03 -4.01
N PRO A 205 -22.61 16.35 -3.91
CA PRO A 205 -21.72 17.34 -4.54
C PRO A 205 -20.25 17.17 -4.13
N ILE A 206 -19.36 17.06 -5.11
CA ILE A 206 -17.92 16.76 -4.89
C ILE A 206 -17.25 17.79 -3.98
N ASP A 207 -17.55 19.09 -4.12
CA ASP A 207 -16.93 20.12 -3.27
C ASP A 207 -17.29 19.94 -1.78
N LYS A 208 -18.50 19.45 -1.49
CA LYS A 208 -18.91 19.10 -0.13
C LYS A 208 -18.28 17.79 0.35
N GLN A 209 -18.06 16.83 -0.55
CA GLN A 209 -17.28 15.63 -0.21
C GLN A 209 -15.85 16.01 0.17
N LYS A 210 -15.22 16.95 -0.56
CA LYS A 210 -13.88 17.48 -0.24
C LYS A 210 -13.85 18.20 1.10
N GLU A 211 -14.85 19.03 1.40
CA GLU A 211 -14.98 19.68 2.71
C GLU A 211 -15.06 18.63 3.83
N PHE A 212 -15.95 17.64 3.67
CA PHE A 212 -16.11 16.60 4.67
C PHE A 212 -14.89 15.69 4.80
N ALA A 213 -14.21 15.35 3.70
CA ALA A 213 -13.00 14.54 3.70
C ALA A 213 -11.88 15.20 4.51
N ARG A 214 -11.68 16.52 4.35
CA ARG A 214 -10.71 17.27 5.17
C ARG A 214 -11.10 17.27 6.64
N TYR A 215 -12.37 17.52 6.94
CA TYR A 215 -12.88 17.50 8.32
C TYR A 215 -12.70 16.13 8.99
N ILE A 216 -13.06 15.05 8.29
CA ILE A 216 -13.07 13.71 8.89
C ILE A 216 -11.66 13.14 9.03
N ALA A 217 -10.74 13.49 8.12
CA ALA A 217 -9.33 13.13 8.25
C ALA A 217 -8.69 13.81 9.48
N ASP A 218 -8.91 15.11 9.65
CA ASP A 218 -8.46 15.87 10.82
C ASP A 218 -9.05 15.31 12.12
N ALA A 219 -10.37 15.03 12.12
CA ALA A 219 -11.05 14.43 13.26
C ALA A 219 -10.54 13.02 13.62
N ALA A 220 -10.06 12.25 12.64
CA ALA A 220 -9.44 10.94 12.86
C ALA A 220 -8.00 11.06 13.41
N GLY A 221 -7.38 12.25 13.32
CA GLY A 221 -6.04 12.53 13.83
C GLY A 221 -4.96 12.72 12.76
N TYR A 222 -5.32 12.77 11.47
CA TYR A 222 -4.37 13.11 10.41
C TYR A 222 -4.01 14.59 10.46
N ASP A 223 -2.72 14.89 10.65
CA ASP A 223 -2.24 16.25 10.75
C ASP A 223 -2.14 16.90 9.35
N LEU A 224 -3.15 17.71 9.02
CA LEU A 224 -3.24 18.42 7.75
C LEU A 224 -2.17 19.50 7.56
N SER A 225 -1.46 19.93 8.61
CA SER A 225 -0.32 20.86 8.46
C SER A 225 0.94 20.17 7.94
N ARG A 226 0.98 18.83 8.05
CA ARG A 226 2.08 17.95 7.65
C ARG A 226 1.66 16.97 6.56
N GLY A 227 0.69 17.39 5.74
CA GLY A 227 0.03 16.53 4.79
C GLY A 227 -0.82 17.27 3.76
N HIS A 228 -1.41 16.52 2.84
CA HIS A 228 -2.28 17.03 1.78
C HIS A 228 -3.21 15.93 1.27
N ILE A 229 -4.42 16.31 0.84
CA ILE A 229 -5.38 15.40 0.20
C ILE A 229 -5.46 15.71 -1.29
N GLY A 230 -4.87 14.84 -2.11
CA GLY A 230 -4.91 14.90 -3.57
C GLY A 230 -6.12 14.19 -4.19
N THR A 231 -6.37 14.43 -5.48
CA THR A 231 -7.41 13.73 -6.26
C THR A 231 -6.76 12.81 -7.28
N VAL A 232 -7.22 11.56 -7.34
CA VAL A 232 -6.67 10.51 -8.21
C VAL A 232 -7.75 9.54 -8.69
N VAL A 233 -7.39 8.62 -9.59
CA VAL A 233 -8.24 7.49 -9.99
C VAL A 233 -8.17 6.34 -8.98
N HIS A 234 -6.97 6.06 -8.47
CA HIS A 234 -6.69 5.00 -7.49
C HIS A 234 -6.07 5.63 -6.24
N PRO A 235 -6.82 5.70 -5.11
CA PRO A 235 -6.31 6.24 -3.86
C PRO A 235 -5.01 5.56 -3.41
N PHE A 236 -4.13 6.36 -2.80
CA PHE A 236 -2.90 5.94 -2.16
C PHE A 236 -2.39 6.99 -1.18
N ALA A 237 -1.56 6.55 -0.24
CA ALA A 237 -0.77 7.38 0.66
C ALA A 237 0.73 7.27 0.31
N THR A 238 1.47 8.35 0.54
CA THR A 238 2.92 8.38 0.36
C THR A 238 3.57 9.39 1.30
N SER A 239 4.77 9.12 1.78
CA SER A 239 5.52 9.99 2.69
C SER A 239 6.86 10.41 2.12
N PHE A 240 7.18 11.70 2.26
CA PHE A 240 8.49 12.28 1.93
C PHE A 240 9.30 12.58 3.19
N SER A 241 8.62 12.72 4.32
CA SER A 241 9.18 12.72 5.67
C SER A 241 8.04 12.49 6.67
N ARG A 242 8.35 12.43 7.97
CA ARG A 242 7.31 12.47 9.02
C ARG A 242 6.45 13.74 9.00
N ASP A 243 6.93 14.80 8.36
CA ASP A 243 6.28 16.11 8.29
C ASP A 243 5.73 16.44 6.89
N ASP A 244 5.79 15.48 5.95
CA ASP A 244 5.14 15.55 4.64
C ASP A 244 4.66 14.15 4.24
N ALA A 245 3.49 13.77 4.75
CA ALA A 245 2.79 12.53 4.41
C ALA A 245 1.48 12.88 3.71
N ARG A 246 1.38 12.57 2.42
CA ARG A 246 0.25 12.96 1.56
C ARG A 246 -0.64 11.77 1.29
N ILE A 247 -1.94 12.03 1.26
CA ILE A 247 -2.96 11.07 0.90
C ILE A 247 -3.66 11.52 -0.37
N THR A 248 -4.33 10.59 -1.03
CA THR A 248 -5.16 10.88 -2.19
C THR A 248 -6.48 10.15 -2.08
N THR A 249 -7.52 10.68 -2.72
CA THR A 249 -8.81 9.99 -2.78
C THR A 249 -9.45 10.21 -4.14
N ARG A 250 -10.53 9.46 -4.41
CA ARG A 250 -11.34 9.55 -5.62
C ARG A 250 -12.75 10.00 -5.28
N TRP A 251 -13.35 10.80 -6.15
CA TRP A 251 -14.68 11.36 -5.93
C TRP A 251 -15.69 10.68 -6.82
N ASN A 252 -16.81 10.26 -6.24
CA ASN A 252 -17.94 9.73 -7.01
C ASN A 252 -19.16 10.64 -6.73
N PRO A 253 -19.74 11.31 -7.75
CA PRO A 253 -20.86 12.21 -7.54
C PRO A 253 -22.13 11.50 -7.06
N ASP A 254 -22.25 10.19 -7.24
CA ASP A 254 -23.45 9.41 -6.95
C ASP A 254 -23.26 8.38 -5.83
N PHE A 255 -22.05 8.31 -5.23
CA PHE A 255 -21.74 7.38 -4.15
C PHE A 255 -20.79 8.00 -3.13
N LEU A 256 -21.22 8.11 -1.87
CA LEU A 256 -20.46 8.81 -0.82
C LEU A 256 -19.24 8.01 -0.31
N ASN A 257 -19.38 6.69 -0.17
CA ASN A 257 -18.42 5.85 0.53
C ASN A 257 -16.98 5.87 -0.04
N PRO A 258 -16.75 5.87 -1.37
CA PRO A 258 -15.41 5.80 -1.92
C PRO A 258 -14.52 6.95 -1.47
N ALA A 259 -15.03 8.18 -1.47
CA ALA A 259 -14.28 9.35 -1.02
C ALA A 259 -14.08 9.33 0.50
N LEU A 260 -15.16 9.00 1.24
CA LEU A 260 -15.18 9.00 2.69
C LEU A 260 -14.22 7.95 3.29
N PHE A 261 -14.45 6.67 2.99
CA PHE A 261 -13.64 5.59 3.55
C PHE A 261 -12.28 5.49 2.88
N GLY A 262 -12.15 5.87 1.60
CA GLY A 262 -10.84 6.04 0.98
C GLY A 262 -9.99 7.08 1.71
N THR A 263 -10.57 8.22 2.09
CA THR A 263 -9.84 9.24 2.87
C THR A 263 -9.41 8.71 4.23
N LEU A 264 -10.29 8.01 4.96
CA LEU A 264 -9.96 7.43 6.27
C LEU A 264 -8.89 6.33 6.17
N HIS A 265 -8.99 5.47 5.15
CA HIS A 265 -8.02 4.43 4.86
C HIS A 265 -6.62 5.02 4.64
N GLU A 266 -6.51 5.96 3.69
CA GLU A 266 -5.22 6.59 3.41
C GLU A 266 -4.73 7.46 4.59
N SER A 267 -5.64 8.03 5.39
CA SER A 267 -5.28 8.75 6.62
C SER A 267 -4.60 7.83 7.63
N GLY A 268 -5.08 6.59 7.81
CA GLY A 268 -4.42 5.63 8.70
C GLY A 268 -3.00 5.27 8.25
N HIS A 269 -2.79 5.10 6.94
CA HIS A 269 -1.45 4.96 6.37
C HIS A 269 -0.58 6.19 6.65
N ALA A 270 -1.07 7.40 6.38
CA ALA A 270 -0.30 8.61 6.58
C ALA A 270 -0.01 8.91 8.05
N MET A 271 -0.94 8.60 8.96
CA MET A 271 -0.75 8.75 10.41
C MET A 271 0.36 7.82 10.92
N TYR A 272 0.48 6.62 10.37
CA TYR A 272 1.60 5.73 10.71
C TYR A 272 2.94 6.39 10.36
N GLU A 273 3.03 6.95 9.16
CA GLU A 273 4.22 7.67 8.69
C GLU A 273 4.50 8.94 9.50
N GLN A 274 3.47 9.74 9.83
CA GLN A 274 3.58 10.94 10.67
C GLN A 274 3.98 10.63 12.12
N GLY A 275 3.67 9.42 12.59
CA GLY A 275 4.00 8.90 13.92
C GLY A 275 5.45 8.42 14.06
N THR A 276 6.22 8.37 12.96
CA THR A 276 7.63 7.98 12.98
C THR A 276 8.45 8.90 13.90
N HIS A 277 9.30 8.28 14.73
CA HIS A 277 10.17 9.01 15.66
C HIS A 277 11.21 9.87 14.92
N PRO A 278 11.44 11.13 15.33
CA PRO A 278 12.38 12.04 14.65
C PRO A 278 13.82 11.51 14.58
N ASP A 279 14.27 10.72 15.56
CA ASP A 279 15.62 10.15 15.56
C ASP A 279 15.89 9.15 14.43
N LEU A 280 14.84 8.63 13.77
CA LEU A 280 14.98 7.74 12.62
C LEU A 280 15.07 8.51 11.29
N ALA A 281 14.88 9.83 11.32
CA ALA A 281 14.76 10.65 10.13
C ALA A 281 15.95 10.45 9.18
N ARG A 282 15.66 10.50 7.87
CA ARG A 282 16.62 10.29 6.79
C ARG A 282 17.26 8.91 6.75
N THR A 283 16.72 7.93 7.47
CA THR A 283 17.12 6.52 7.37
C THR A 283 15.98 5.66 6.80
N PRO A 284 16.26 4.46 6.26
CA PRO A 284 15.20 3.54 5.84
C PRO A 284 14.34 3.01 7.00
N LEU A 285 14.70 3.27 8.26
CA LEU A 285 13.88 2.95 9.42
C LEU A 285 12.75 3.96 9.64
N ALA A 286 12.81 5.15 9.02
CA ALA A 286 11.77 6.17 9.13
C ALA A 286 10.59 5.93 8.16
N ARG A 287 9.90 4.80 8.35
CA ARG A 287 8.69 4.38 7.62
C ARG A 287 8.03 3.21 8.35
N GLY A 288 6.86 2.79 7.87
CA GLY A 288 6.23 1.56 8.33
C GLY A 288 7.08 0.30 8.07
N THR A 289 6.99 -0.63 9.01
CA THR A 289 7.88 -1.81 9.09
C THR A 289 7.61 -2.90 8.04
N SER A 290 6.37 -3.06 7.60
CA SER A 290 5.95 -4.10 6.64
C SER A 290 4.61 -3.74 6.00
N SER A 291 4.21 -4.46 4.94
CA SER A 291 2.94 -4.19 4.25
C SER A 291 1.73 -4.49 5.14
N GLY A 292 1.78 -5.59 5.89
CA GLY A 292 0.74 -6.02 6.81
C GLY A 292 0.55 -5.04 7.97
N ILE A 293 1.64 -4.55 8.57
CA ILE A 293 1.53 -3.54 9.63
C ILE A 293 1.05 -2.20 9.06
N HIS A 294 1.51 -1.80 7.87
CA HIS A 294 1.04 -0.57 7.23
C HIS A 294 -0.47 -0.62 6.92
N GLU A 295 -0.96 -1.75 6.38
CA GLU A 295 -2.39 -2.01 6.13
C GLU A 295 -3.20 -2.16 7.42
N SER A 296 -2.59 -2.64 8.51
CA SER A 296 -3.28 -2.69 9.81
C SER A 296 -3.70 -1.29 10.27
N GLN A 297 -2.87 -0.27 10.02
CA GLN A 297 -3.16 1.11 10.42
C GLN A 297 -4.24 1.73 9.53
N SER A 298 -4.22 1.50 8.21
CA SER A 298 -5.29 1.97 7.33
C SER A 298 -6.63 1.32 7.67
N ARG A 299 -6.66 0.01 7.88
CA ARG A 299 -7.89 -0.72 8.25
C ARG A 299 -8.38 -0.38 9.65
N MET A 300 -7.48 -0.12 10.59
CA MET A 300 -7.86 0.35 11.92
C MET A 300 -8.64 1.68 11.83
N ILE A 301 -8.11 2.65 11.07
CA ILE A 301 -8.77 3.95 10.94
C ILE A 301 -10.01 3.89 10.04
N GLU A 302 -9.96 3.19 8.91
CA GLU A 302 -11.09 3.05 7.99
C GLU A 302 -12.28 2.34 8.64
N ASN A 303 -12.03 1.17 9.23
CA ASN A 303 -13.07 0.24 9.59
C ASN A 303 -13.33 0.24 11.09
N ILE A 304 -12.33 -0.13 11.90
CA ILE A 304 -12.49 -0.28 13.35
C ILE A 304 -12.91 1.04 14.00
N VAL A 305 -12.35 2.17 13.55
CA VAL A 305 -12.78 3.51 13.95
C VAL A 305 -13.86 4.03 13.01
N GLY A 306 -13.52 4.20 11.73
CA GLY A 306 -14.32 4.93 10.76
C GLY A 306 -15.67 4.34 10.39
N ARG A 307 -15.90 3.03 10.62
CA ARG A 307 -17.21 2.38 10.44
C ARG A 307 -17.92 2.09 11.75
N SER A 308 -17.34 2.43 12.90
CA SER A 308 -17.94 2.20 14.22
C SER A 308 -19.11 3.12 14.52
N LEU A 309 -20.03 2.65 15.35
CA LEU A 309 -21.17 3.46 15.79
C LEU A 309 -20.72 4.69 16.59
N GLY A 310 -19.73 4.54 17.49
CA GLY A 310 -19.24 5.63 18.33
C GLY A 310 -18.64 6.78 17.52
N PHE A 311 -17.90 6.47 16.46
CA PHE A 311 -17.37 7.48 15.54
C PHE A 311 -18.50 8.28 14.88
N TRP A 312 -19.53 7.59 14.38
CA TRP A 312 -20.65 8.25 13.73
C TRP A 312 -21.60 8.98 14.68
N GLN A 313 -21.69 8.59 15.96
CA GLN A 313 -22.37 9.38 16.98
C GLN A 313 -21.77 10.81 17.07
N ALA A 314 -20.45 10.93 16.94
CA ALA A 314 -19.77 12.23 16.99
C ALA A 314 -19.86 13.00 15.66
N HIS A 315 -19.72 12.33 14.51
CA HIS A 315 -19.47 13.01 13.22
C HIS A 315 -20.67 13.05 12.26
N TYR A 316 -21.71 12.23 12.47
CA TYR A 316 -22.89 12.22 11.61
C TYR A 316 -23.63 13.58 11.54
N PRO A 317 -23.78 14.35 12.64
CA PRO A 317 -24.41 15.68 12.57
C PRO A 317 -23.70 16.63 11.61
N LYS A 318 -22.36 16.62 11.56
CA LYS A 318 -21.59 17.44 10.59
C LYS A 318 -21.83 16.95 9.17
N LEU A 319 -21.85 15.64 8.93
CA LEU A 319 -22.16 15.07 7.62
C LEU A 319 -23.57 15.49 7.14
N GLN A 320 -24.58 15.38 8.00
CA GLN A 320 -25.95 15.80 7.70
C GLN A 320 -26.03 17.29 7.38
N SER A 321 -25.29 18.15 8.10
CA SER A 321 -25.27 19.60 7.83
C SER A 321 -24.77 19.94 6.43
N LEU A 322 -23.85 19.13 5.87
CA LEU A 322 -23.35 19.30 4.51
C LEU A 322 -24.32 18.73 3.47
N PHE A 323 -25.00 17.63 3.80
CA PHE A 323 -25.91 16.93 2.89
C PHE A 323 -27.36 16.85 3.43
N PRO A 324 -28.02 18.01 3.72
CA PRO A 324 -29.32 18.00 4.38
C PRO A 324 -30.42 17.40 3.51
N LYS A 325 -30.31 17.51 2.18
CA LYS A 325 -31.28 16.92 1.24
C LYS A 325 -31.18 15.39 1.21
N GLN A 326 -29.96 14.86 1.27
CA GLN A 326 -29.66 13.45 1.13
C GLN A 326 -29.80 12.69 2.45
N LEU A 327 -29.44 13.32 3.57
CA LEU A 327 -29.29 12.67 4.88
C LEU A 327 -30.21 13.24 5.97
N GLY A 328 -30.90 14.36 5.74
CA GLY A 328 -31.69 15.04 6.79
C GLY A 328 -32.89 14.25 7.31
N ASN A 329 -33.43 13.32 6.51
CA ASN A 329 -34.55 12.45 6.89
C ASN A 329 -34.11 11.06 7.37
N HIS A 330 -32.80 10.83 7.52
CA HIS A 330 -32.25 9.55 7.96
C HIS A 330 -31.62 9.70 9.33
N ASP A 331 -31.89 8.75 10.21
CA ASP A 331 -31.24 8.69 11.51
C ASP A 331 -29.84 8.06 11.39
N LEU A 332 -29.06 8.21 12.47
CA LEU A 332 -27.73 7.65 12.58
C LEU A 332 -27.72 6.13 12.41
N THR A 333 -28.73 5.42 12.92
CA THR A 333 -28.78 3.95 12.86
C THR A 333 -28.94 3.47 11.42
N ALA A 334 -29.77 4.12 10.62
CA ALA A 334 -29.94 3.83 9.21
C ALA A 334 -28.64 4.07 8.43
N PHE A 335 -27.97 5.19 8.69
CA PHE A 335 -26.66 5.47 8.07
C PHE A 335 -25.59 4.45 8.46
N TYR A 336 -25.45 4.16 9.76
CA TYR A 336 -24.50 3.18 10.29
C TYR A 336 -24.70 1.78 9.68
N ARG A 337 -25.96 1.34 9.53
CA ARG A 337 -26.27 0.07 8.86
C ARG A 337 -25.89 0.09 7.38
N ALA A 338 -26.19 1.18 6.68
CA ALA A 338 -25.89 1.32 5.25
C ALA A 338 -24.39 1.26 4.93
N ILE A 339 -23.55 1.93 5.71
CA ILE A 339 -22.09 1.92 5.50
C ILE A 339 -21.43 0.58 5.87
N ASN A 340 -22.13 -0.29 6.60
CA ASN A 340 -21.70 -1.62 7.02
C ASN A 340 -22.45 -2.74 6.29
N LYS A 341 -23.09 -2.44 5.15
CA LYS A 341 -23.74 -3.45 4.33
C LYS A 341 -22.70 -4.42 3.79
N VAL A 342 -22.98 -5.71 3.93
CA VAL A 342 -22.16 -6.81 3.39
C VAL A 342 -22.85 -7.36 2.15
N GLN A 343 -22.10 -7.51 1.06
CA GLN A 343 -22.60 -8.14 -0.17
C GLN A 343 -21.45 -8.72 -1.00
N PRO A 344 -21.59 -9.95 -1.54
CA PRO A 344 -20.63 -10.46 -2.52
C PRO A 344 -20.53 -9.51 -3.72
N SER A 345 -19.31 -9.18 -4.12
CA SER A 345 -19.03 -8.32 -5.27
C SER A 345 -17.80 -8.82 -6.03
N PHE A 346 -17.54 -8.26 -7.22
CA PHE A 346 -16.41 -8.68 -8.05
C PHE A 346 -15.13 -7.85 -7.83
N ILE A 347 -15.27 -6.63 -7.30
CA ILE A 347 -14.19 -5.65 -7.23
C ILE A 347 -13.60 -5.61 -5.82
N ARG A 348 -12.38 -6.16 -5.67
CA ARG A 348 -11.69 -6.25 -4.37
C ARG A 348 -11.62 -4.91 -3.61
N VAL A 349 -11.27 -3.83 -4.31
CA VAL A 349 -11.09 -2.50 -3.68
C VAL A 349 -12.41 -1.83 -3.27
N GLU A 350 -13.55 -2.45 -3.58
CA GLU A 350 -14.90 -1.99 -3.24
C GLU A 350 -15.66 -3.02 -2.37
N ALA A 351 -15.01 -4.14 -2.04
CA ALA A 351 -15.58 -5.18 -1.20
C ALA A 351 -15.75 -4.72 0.25
N ASP A 352 -16.79 -5.23 0.91
CA ASP A 352 -17.05 -4.97 2.32
C ASP A 352 -16.05 -5.69 3.25
N GLU A 353 -16.06 -5.34 4.53
CA GLU A 353 -15.12 -5.86 5.54
C GLU A 353 -15.12 -7.39 5.64
N LEU A 354 -16.27 -8.03 5.42
CA LEU A 354 -16.39 -9.47 5.52
C LEU A 354 -15.88 -10.14 4.24
N THR A 355 -16.28 -9.63 3.07
CA THR A 355 -15.99 -10.30 1.80
C THR A 355 -14.61 -9.97 1.23
N TYR A 356 -13.98 -8.87 1.63
CA TYR A 356 -12.67 -8.43 1.17
C TYR A 356 -11.60 -9.54 1.23
N ASN A 357 -11.53 -10.26 2.35
CA ASN A 357 -10.51 -11.29 2.55
C ASN A 357 -10.64 -12.46 1.59
N PHE A 358 -11.84 -12.79 1.11
CA PHE A 358 -12.02 -13.83 0.08
C PHE A 358 -11.33 -13.45 -1.24
N HIS A 359 -11.30 -12.16 -1.59
CA HIS A 359 -10.58 -11.70 -2.77
C HIS A 359 -9.05 -11.84 -2.64
N ILE A 360 -8.52 -11.68 -1.43
CA ILE A 360 -7.09 -11.86 -1.14
C ILE A 360 -6.74 -13.34 -1.18
N ILE A 361 -7.54 -14.19 -0.54
CA ILE A 361 -7.37 -15.65 -0.52
C ILE A 361 -7.34 -16.20 -1.95
N LEU A 362 -8.30 -15.82 -2.80
CA LEU A 362 -8.34 -16.26 -4.19
C LEU A 362 -7.05 -15.89 -4.95
N ARG A 363 -6.55 -14.67 -4.78
CA ARG A 363 -5.32 -14.21 -5.46
C ARG A 363 -4.09 -14.98 -4.97
N PHE A 364 -3.97 -15.17 -3.66
CA PHE A 364 -2.89 -15.95 -3.07
C PHE A 364 -2.89 -17.42 -3.51
N GLU A 365 -4.07 -18.04 -3.64
CA GLU A 365 -4.21 -19.41 -4.14
C GLU A 365 -3.84 -19.49 -5.64
N LEU A 366 -4.27 -18.52 -6.46
CA LEU A 366 -3.91 -18.43 -7.88
C LEU A 366 -2.40 -18.19 -8.08
N GLU A 367 -1.81 -17.26 -7.33
CA GLU A 367 -0.38 -16.95 -7.41
C GLU A 367 0.48 -18.16 -7.06
N GLN A 368 0.11 -18.93 -6.02
CA GLN A 368 0.80 -20.18 -5.69
C GLN A 368 0.69 -21.21 -6.82
N ALA A 369 -0.50 -21.41 -7.39
CA ALA A 369 -0.70 -22.38 -8.48
C ALA A 369 0.12 -21.99 -9.73
N LEU A 370 0.13 -20.69 -10.08
CA LEU A 370 0.96 -20.17 -11.17
C LEU A 370 2.45 -20.38 -10.88
N LEU A 371 2.93 -20.10 -9.66
CA LEU A 371 4.35 -20.21 -9.33
C LEU A 371 4.85 -21.67 -9.27
N LYS A 372 3.97 -22.60 -8.92
CA LYS A 372 4.22 -24.06 -8.93
C LYS A 372 4.08 -24.68 -10.32
N GLY A 373 3.55 -23.94 -11.30
CA GLY A 373 3.26 -24.46 -12.64
C GLY A 373 2.06 -25.41 -12.68
N GLU A 374 1.23 -25.39 -11.64
CA GLU A 374 -0.02 -26.17 -11.54
C GLU A 374 -1.17 -25.48 -12.29
N LEU A 375 -1.06 -24.17 -12.49
CA LEU A 375 -1.93 -23.35 -13.32
C LEU A 375 -1.09 -22.66 -14.40
N ILE A 376 -1.58 -22.68 -15.64
CA ILE A 376 -1.03 -21.91 -16.76
C ILE A 376 -1.88 -20.65 -16.91
N VAL A 377 -1.26 -19.56 -17.36
CA VAL A 377 -1.89 -18.25 -17.57
C VAL A 377 -3.06 -18.30 -18.55
#